data_AF-R9JGQ3-F1
#
_entry.id   AF-R9JGQ3-F1
#
_cell.length_a   1.000
_cell.length_b   1.000
_cell.length_c   1.000
_cell.angle_alpha   90.00
_cell.angle_beta   90.00
_cell.angle_gamma   90.00
#
_symmetry.space_group_name_H-M   'P 1'
#
loop_
_entity.id
_entity.type
_entity.pdbx_description
1 polymer ?
#
loop_
_entity_poly.entity_id
_entity_poly.type
_entity_poly.pdbx_seq_one_letter_code
_entity_poly.pdbx_strand_id
1 'polypeptide(L)' 'MSPKKRGRPVEENPKNIRLDIRVTKEELKILDDYCERTGVKRPQGLRDGIKALEKM' A
#
# COMPACT_ATOMS: atom_id res chain seq x y z
N MET A 1 2.05 0.75 -41.19
CA MET A 1 1.56 0.28 -39.88
C MET A 1 2.33 1.02 -38.80
N SER A 2 1.67 1.86 -38.02
CA SER A 2 2.31 2.76 -37.06
C SER A 2 2.95 1.98 -35.90
N PRO A 3 4.15 2.35 -35.44
CA PRO A 3 4.84 1.63 -34.38
C PRO A 3 4.06 1.74 -33.07
N LYS A 4 3.91 0.61 -32.37
CA LYS A 4 3.27 0.53 -31.04
C LYS A 4 3.83 1.63 -30.14
N LYS A 5 2.95 2.45 -29.59
CA LYS A 5 3.29 3.57 -28.69
C LYS A 5 4.20 3.05 -27.57
N ARG A 6 5.49 3.44 -27.57
CA ARG A 6 6.47 3.23 -26.48
C ARG A 6 6.11 4.11 -25.28
N GLY A 7 4.95 3.85 -24.68
CA GLY A 7 4.52 4.45 -23.41
C GLY A 7 4.98 3.61 -22.22
N ARG A 8 4.65 4.06 -21.00
CA ARG A 8 4.75 3.24 -19.78
C ARG A 8 4.00 1.93 -20.04
N PRO A 9 4.58 0.75 -19.75
CA PRO A 9 3.84 -0.50 -19.85
C PRO A 9 2.53 -0.37 -19.09
N VAL A 10 1.44 -0.78 -19.73
CA VAL A 10 0.12 -0.81 -19.09
C VAL A 10 0.19 -1.91 -18.04
N GLU A 11 0.44 -1.53 -16.79
CA GLU A 11 0.26 -2.44 -15.66
C GLU A 11 -1.22 -2.81 -15.57
N GLU A 12 -1.54 -4.10 -15.46
CA GLU A 12 -2.92 -4.56 -15.26
C GLU A 12 -3.51 -4.09 -13.92
N ASN A 13 -2.66 -3.82 -12.92
CA ASN A 13 -3.10 -3.32 -11.62
C ASN A 13 -2.22 -2.16 -11.11
N PRO A 14 -2.38 -0.96 -11.68
CA PRO A 14 -1.58 0.19 -11.29
C PRO A 14 -1.95 0.66 -9.88
N LYS A 15 -0.95 1.10 -9.11
CA LYS A 15 -1.12 1.70 -7.77
C LYS A 15 -1.68 3.12 -7.85
N ASN A 16 -2.84 3.27 -8.50
CA ASN A 16 -3.48 4.57 -8.76
C ASN A 16 -4.47 4.98 -7.66
N ILE A 17 -4.82 4.07 -6.74
CA ILE A 17 -5.72 4.38 -5.63
C ILE A 17 -4.94 5.11 -4.54
N ARG A 18 -5.31 6.36 -4.29
CA ARG A 18 -4.87 7.11 -3.12
C ARG A 18 -5.86 6.85 -1.98
N LEU A 19 -5.34 6.39 -0.84
CA LEU A 19 -6.10 6.18 0.38
C LEU A 19 -5.64 7.21 1.41
N ASP A 20 -6.48 8.21 1.65
CA ASP A 20 -6.29 9.20 2.71
C ASP A 20 -7.26 8.87 3.84
N ILE A 21 -6.73 8.42 4.98
CA ILE A 21 -7.52 8.06 6.15
C ILE A 21 -7.04 8.84 7.37
N ARG A 22 -7.99 9.30 8.18
CA ARG A 22 -7.71 9.86 9.50
C ARG A 22 -7.72 8.73 10.50
N VAL A 23 -6.59 8.55 11.16
CA VAL A 23 -6.42 7.57 12.23
C VAL A 23 -6.24 8.29 13.57
N THR A 24 -6.66 7.63 14.63
CA THR A 24 -6.40 8.08 16.00
C THR A 24 -4.91 7.91 16.35
N LYS A 25 -4.47 8.54 17.45
CA LYS A 25 -3.09 8.39 17.93
C LYS A 25 -2.75 6.95 18.31
N GLU A 26 -3.73 6.20 18.82
CA GLU A 26 -3.56 4.81 19.23
C GLU A 26 -3.34 3.91 18.02
N GLU A 27 -4.16 4.04 16.98
CA GLU A 27 -3.99 3.32 15.71
C GLU A 27 -2.65 3.64 15.04
N LEU A 28 -2.22 4.90 15.07
CA LEU A 28 -0.91 5.29 14.54
C LEU A 28 0.22 4.61 15.32
N LYS A 29 0.10 4.50 16.64
CA LYS A 29 1.10 3.83 17.48
C LYS A 29 1.18 2.34 17.18
N ILE A 30 0.03 1.68 17.02
CA ILE A 30 -0.01 0.25 16.61
C ILE A 30 0.67 0.06 15.25
N LEU A 31 0.42 0.96 14.30
CA LEU A 31 1.06 0.92 12.98
C LEU A 31 2.57 1.15 13.08
N ASP A 32 3.03 2.11 13.88
CA ASP A 32 4.44 2.40 14.08
C ASP A 32 5.16 1.23 14.77
N ASP A 33 4.59 0.67 15.83
CA ASP A 33 5.11 -0.52 16.53
C ASP A 33 5.23 -1.71 15.56
N TYR A 34 4.22 -1.91 14.70
CA TYR A 34 4.27 -2.94 13.65
C TYR A 34 5.39 -2.68 12.65
N CYS A 35 5.53 -1.43 12.18
CA CYS A 35 6.56 -1.03 11.24
C CYS A 35 7.96 -1.21 11.80
N GLU A 36 8.19 -0.86 13.07
CA GLU A 36 9.47 -1.06 13.76
C GLU A 36 9.81 -2.55 13.90
N ARG A 37 8.83 -3.37 14.31
CA ARG A 37 9.03 -4.82 14.49
C ARG A 37 9.36 -5.55 13.18
N THR A 38 8.78 -5.10 12.07
CA THR A 38 8.92 -5.76 10.75
C THR A 38 9.94 -5.07 9.84
N GLY A 39 10.46 -3.91 10.24
CA GLY A 39 11.37 -3.11 9.43
C GLY A 39 10.74 -2.53 8.15
N VAL A 40 9.41 -2.43 8.08
CA VAL A 40 8.69 -1.92 6.91
C VAL A 40 8.28 -0.46 7.10
N LYS A 41 8.00 0.23 6.00
CA LYS A 41 7.48 1.61 6.05
C LYS A 41 5.96 1.59 6.29
N ARG A 42 5.42 2.65 6.88
CA ARG A 42 3.97 2.86 7.11
C ARG A 42 3.06 2.44 5.93
N PRO A 43 3.33 2.81 4.66
CA PRO A 43 2.47 2.41 3.55
C PRO A 43 2.50 0.91 3.28
N GLN A 44 3.62 0.24 3.57
CA GLN A 44 3.75 -1.20 3.43
C GLN A 44 3.05 -1.91 4.59
N GLY A 45 3.23 -1.41 5.83
CA GLY A 45 2.53 -1.97 6.99
C GLY A 45 1.01 -1.87 6.88
N LEU A 46 0.50 -0.77 6.32
CA LEU A 46 -0.94 -0.63 6.05
C LEU A 46 -1.42 -1.67 5.01
N ARG A 47 -0.63 -1.93 3.96
CA ARG A 47 -0.95 -2.96 2.95
C ARG A 47 -0.92 -4.36 3.53
N ASP A 48 0.05 -4.64 4.40
CA ASP A 48 0.18 -5.95 5.04
C ASP A 48 -0.98 -6.17 6.04
N GLY A 49 -1.40 -5.12 6.74
CA GLY A 49 -2.63 -5.12 7.54
C GLY A 49 -3.88 -5.42 6.70
N ILE A 50 -4.06 -4.75 5.56
CA ILE A 50 -5.19 -5.02 4.64
C ILE A 50 -5.15 -6.48 4.12
N LYS A 51 -3.98 -6.98 3.75
CA LYS A 51 -3.81 -8.39 3.32
C LYS A 51 -4.08 -9.39 4.45
N ALA A 52 -3.81 -9.03 5.69
CA ALA A 52 -4.13 -9.88 6.84
C ALA A 52 -5.66 -10.04 7.02
N LEU A 53 -6.46 -9.03 6.65
CA LEU A 53 -7.92 -9.11 6.68
C LEU A 53 -8.50 -10.03 5.60
N GLU A 54 -7.82 -10.21 4.46
CA GLU A 54 -8.24 -11.11 3.37
C GLU A 54 -8.12 -12.61 3.76
N LYS A 55 -7.25 -12.93 4.73
CA LYS A 55 -7.04 -14.30 5.21
C LYS A 55 -7.95 -14.70 6.38
N MET A 56 -8.97 -13.90 6.72
CA MET A 56 -9.99 -14.26 7.71
C MET A 56 -11.15 -15.02 7.08
#